data_AF-A0A2P6P6N8-F1
#
_entry.id   AF-A0A2P6P6N8-F1
#
_cell.length_a   1.000
_cell.length_b   1.000
_cell.length_c   1.000
_cell.angle_alpha   90.00
_cell.angle_beta   90.00
_cell.angle_gamma   90.00
#
_symmetry.space_group_name_H-M   'P 1'
#
loop_
_entity.id
_entity.type
_entity.pdbx_description
1 polymer ?
#
loop_
_entity_poly.entity_id
_entity_poly.type
_entity_poly.pdbx_seq_one_letter_code
_entity_poly.pdbx_strand_id
1 'polypeptide(L)' 'MRNLEIDENVQRGIMNHRSLKHPNIVEFKEVLLTPTHQGIVMEYAEGGELYERICKAGKFSEDDAK' A
#
# COMPACT_ATOMS: atom_id res chain seq x y z
N MET A 1 18.34 -20.53 13.76
CA MET A 1 17.71 -19.25 13.37
C MET A 1 17.02 -19.51 12.04
N ARG A 2 15.71 -19.25 11.91
CA ARG A 2 15.03 -19.44 10.62
C ARG A 2 15.49 -18.31 9.71
N ASN A 3 16.18 -18.65 8.63
CA ASN A 3 16.36 -17.69 7.54
C ASN A 3 14.95 -17.36 7.03
N LEU A 4 14.51 -16.11 7.25
CA LEU A 4 13.28 -15.59 6.67
C LEU A 4 13.55 -15.41 5.17
N GLU A 5 13.43 -16.50 4.43
CA GLU A 5 13.46 -16.46 2.98
C GLU A 5 12.23 -15.66 2.53
N ILE A 6 12.49 -14.55 1.83
CA ILE A 6 11.42 -13.68 1.33
C ILE A 6 10.78 -14.41 0.16
N ASP A 7 9.47 -14.62 0.24
CA ASP A 7 8.69 -15.21 -0.84
C ASP A 7 8.89 -14.42 -2.15
N GLU A 8 9.08 -15.11 -3.27
CA GLU A 8 9.38 -14.49 -4.56
C GLU A 8 8.27 -13.52 -5.02
N ASN A 9 7.00 -13.79 -4.67
CA ASN A 9 5.89 -12.89 -4.98
C ASN A 9 5.99 -11.61 -4.15
N VAL A 10 6.38 -11.72 -2.87
CA VAL A 10 6.59 -10.56 -1.99
C VAL A 10 7.74 -9.71 -2.52
N GLN A 11 8.87 -10.34 -2.90
CA GLN A 11 10.00 -9.62 -3.49
C GLN A 11 9.59 -8.89 -4.78
N ARG A 12 8.84 -9.56 -5.68
CA ARG A 12 8.34 -8.94 -6.90
C ARG A 12 7.37 -7.79 -6.61
N GLY A 13 6.50 -7.93 -5.62
CA GLY A 13 5.59 -6.87 -5.18
C GLY A 13 6.35 -5.62 -4.72
N ILE A 14 7.38 -5.79 -3.88
CA ILE A 14 8.26 -4.71 -3.42
C ILE A 14 8.95 -4.01 -4.59
N MET A 15 9.52 -4.78 -5.52
CA MET A 15 10.23 -4.23 -6.67
C MET A 15 9.31 -3.42 -7.59
N ASN A 16 8.11 -3.95 -7.86
CA ASN A 16 7.11 -3.27 -8.67
C ASN A 16 6.64 -1.98 -7.98
N HIS A 17 6.28 -2.04 -6.70
CA HIS A 17 5.81 -0.87 -5.95
C HIS A 17 6.86 0.24 -5.88
N ARG A 18 8.14 -0.11 -5.64
CA ARG A 18 9.25 0.85 -5.62
C ARG A 18 9.44 1.61 -6.93
N SER A 19 9.05 1.01 -8.06
CA SER A 19 9.14 1.64 -9.39
C SER A 19 7.97 2.57 -9.71
N LEU A 20 6.86 2.47 -8.98
CA LEU A 20 5.68 3.30 -9.20
C LEU A 20 5.88 4.67 -8.53
N LYS A 21 5.99 5.71 -9.34
CA LYS A 21 6.07 7.11 -8.88
C LYS A 21 4.95 7.92 -9.51
N HIS A 22 3.86 8.10 -8.78
CA HIS A 22 2.68 8.80 -9.26
C HIS A 22 1.90 9.43 -8.10
N PRO A 23 1.35 10.65 -8.23
CA PRO A 23 0.65 11.34 -7.14
C PRO A 23 -0.62 10.66 -6.60
N ASN A 24 -1.09 9.59 -7.25
CA ASN A 24 -2.31 8.85 -6.87
C ASN A 24 -2.00 7.40 -6.49
N ILE A 25 -0.72 7.06 -6.30
CA ILE A 25 -0.27 5.75 -5.82
C ILE A 25 0.52 6.02 -4.55
N VAL A 26 0.15 5.36 -3.45
CA VAL A 26 0.85 5.46 -2.16
C VAL A 26 2.34 5.21 -2.38
N GLU A 27 3.19 6.15 -2.00
CA GLU A 27 4.62 6.04 -2.24
C GLU A 27 5.26 4.94 -1.40
N PHE A 28 6.09 4.09 -2.04
CA PHE A 28 6.97 3.16 -1.35
C PHE A 28 8.19 3.90 -0.79
N LYS A 29 8.51 3.72 0.50
CA LYS A 29 9.66 4.38 1.13
C LYS A 29 10.85 3.43 1.30
N GLU A 30 10.68 2.36 2.06
CA GLU A 30 11.77 1.43 2.38
C GLU A 30 11.26 0.08 2.90
N VAL A 31 12.19 -0.89 3.02
CA VAL A 31 11.96 -2.19 3.65
C VAL A 31 12.93 -2.35 4.81
N LEU A 32 12.40 -2.70 5.97
CA LEU A 32 13.14 -2.97 7.20
C LEU A 32 13.09 -4.46 7.50
N LEU A 33 14.24 -5.04 7.84
CA LEU A 33 14.32 -6.42 8.27
C LEU A 33 14.66 -6.48 9.76
N THR A 34 13.85 -7.19 10.52
CA THR A 34 14.12 -7.55 11.91
C THR A 34 14.37 -9.05 12.00
N PRO A 35 14.91 -9.57 13.11
CA PRO A 35 15.11 -11.02 13.27
C PRO A 35 13.83 -11.86 13.17
N THR A 36 12.65 -11.25 13.30
CA THR A 36 11.36 -11.93 13.36
C THR A 36 10.39 -11.52 12.26
N HIS A 37 10.56 -10.34 11.65
CA HIS A 37 9.60 -9.76 10.71
C HIS A 37 10.28 -8.92 9.63
N GLN A 38 9.61 -8.84 8.49
CA GLN A 38 9.88 -7.88 7.44
C GLN A 38 8.84 -6.75 7.52
N GLY A 39 9.31 -5.51 7.66
CA GLY A 39 8.47 -4.31 7.62
C GLY A 39 8.57 -3.64 6.25
N ILE A 40 7.42 -3.26 5.68
CA ILE A 40 7.33 -2.46 4.46
C ILE A 40 6.82 -1.08 4.85
N VAL A 41 7.62 -0.05 4.60
CA VAL A 41 7.30 1.33 4.96
C VAL A 41 6.79 2.07 3.72
N MET A 42 5.63 2.71 3.87
CA MET A 42 4.91 3.39 2.79
C MET A 42 4.43 4.76 3.27
N GLU A 43 4.02 5.62 2.33
CA GLU A 43 3.28 6.84 2.61
C GLU A 43 1.99 6.56 3.40
N TYR A 44 1.65 7.47 4.32
CA TYR A 44 0.42 7.39 5.10
C TYR A 44 -0.67 8.23 4.44
N ALA A 45 -1.79 7.61 4.11
CA ALA A 45 -2.99 8.28 3.61
C ALA A 45 -4.04 8.37 4.73
N GLU A 46 -4.20 9.55 5.32
CA GLU A 46 -5.08 9.76 6.48
C GLU A 46 -6.58 9.69 6.17
N GLY A 47 -6.96 9.80 4.88
CA GLY A 47 -8.35 9.88 4.44
C GLY A 47 -9.17 8.60 4.56
N GLY A 48 -8.55 7.49 4.99
CA GLY A 48 -9.18 6.18 5.11
C GLY A 48 -9.52 5.57 3.74
N GLU A 49 -10.49 4.65 3.74
CA GLU A 49 -10.87 3.93 2.54
C GLU A 49 -12.03 4.61 1.80
N LEU A 50 -11.95 4.60 0.46
CA LEU A 50 -13.05 5.04 -0.40
C LEU A 50 -14.34 4.26 -0.13
N TYR A 51 -14.22 2.96 0.14
CA TYR A 51 -15.35 2.10 0.47
C TYR A 51 -16.15 2.64 1.66
N GLU A 52 -15.47 3.00 2.76
CA GLU A 52 -16.14 3.59 3.92
C GLU A 52 -16.86 4.89 3.57
N ARG A 53 -16.23 5.74 2.73
CA ARG A 53 -16.81 7.00 2.32
C ARG A 53 -18.09 6.79 1.51
N ILE A 54 -18.11 5.80 0.62
CA ILE A 54 -19.31 5.40 -0.14
C ILE A 54 -20.39 4.85 0.80
N CYS A 55 -20.03 3.94 1.71
CA CYS A 55 -20.99 3.39 2.67
C CYS A 55 -21.63 4.48 3.55
N LYS A 56 -20.85 5.47 4.00
CA LYS A 56 -21.35 6.61 4.80
C LYS A 56 -22.26 7.54 3.99
N ALA A 57 -21.97 7.75 2.71
CA ALA A 57 -22.77 8.61 1.83
C ALA A 57 -23.98 7.90 1.18
N GLY A 58 -23.99 6.57 1.15
CA GLY A 58 -24.95 5.73 0.43
C GLY A 58 -24.65 5.65 -1.07
N LYS A 59 -24.52 6.79 -1.75
CA LYS A 59 -24.04 6.89 -3.14
C LYS A 59 -23.38 8.23 -3.39
N PHE A 60 -22.49 8.28 -4.37
CA PHE A 60 -21.91 9.53 -4.87
C PHE A 60 -22.71 10.05 -6.05
N SER A 61 -22.62 11.37 -6.29
CA SER A 61 -23.14 11.96 -7.53
C SER A 61 -22.30 11.51 -8.73
N GLU A 62 -22.82 11.65 -9.95
CA GLU A 62 -22.03 11.35 -11.15
C GLU A 62 -20.80 12.27 -11.28
N ASP A 63 -20.86 13.48 -10.74
CA ASP A 63 -19.72 14.40 -10.75
C ASP A 63 -18.63 13.99 -9.77
N ASP A 64 -19.00 13.45 -8.61
CA ASP A 64 -18.06 12.92 -7.61
C ASP A 64 -17.41 11.58 -8.03
N ALA A 65 -18.00 10.88 -9.00
CA ALA A 65 -17.55 9.56 -9.47
C ALA A 65 -16.63 9.63 -10.70
N LYS A 66 -16.37 10.82 -11.24
CA LYS A 66 -15.45 11.07 -12.35
C LYS A 66 -14.00 11.12 -11.88
#